data_AF-A0A849EGZ4-F1
#
_entry.id   AF-A0A849EGZ4-F1
#
_cell.length_a   1.000
_cell.length_b   1.000
_cell.length_c   1.000
_cell.angle_alpha   90.00
_cell.angle_beta   90.00
_cell.angle_gamma   90.00
#
_symmetry.space_group_name_H-M   'P 1'
#
loop_
_entity.id
_entity.type
_entity.pdbx_description
1 polymer ?
#
loop_
_entity_poly.entity_id
_entity_poly.type
_entity_poly.pdbx_seq_one_letter_code
_entity_poly.pdbx_strand_id
1 'polypeptide(L)'
;MLKQIKILFAKFFRWRYKHISNKTFIHIMSVAVGFLAGLAAVTLKNITYFIESIVDKGISFSGTELYFVSPIVGLTLVYLYVKYVHKEKLEHAISSILLAMSKKKGIISMKKIYTP
;
A
#
# COMPACT_ATOMS: atom_id res chain seq x y z
N MET A 1 -24.61 -6.23 -16.38
CA MET A 1 -23.85 -6.14 -15.11
C MET A 1 -23.31 -4.73 -14.81
N LEU A 2 -22.47 -4.13 -15.67
CA LEU A 2 -21.88 -2.79 -15.43
C LEU A 2 -22.90 -1.63 -15.30
N LYS A 3 -24.05 -1.72 -15.98
CA LYS A 3 -25.10 -0.69 -15.98
C LYS A 3 -25.84 -0.58 -14.63
N GLN A 4 -26.05 -1.71 -13.94
CA GLN A 4 -26.71 -1.74 -12.62
C GLN A 4 -25.81 -1.17 -11.52
N ILE A 5 -24.51 -1.46 -11.56
CA ILE A 5 -23.53 -0.90 -10.62
C ILE A 5 -23.54 0.64 -10.71
N LYS A 6 -23.54 1.20 -11.93
CA LYS A 6 -23.64 2.67 -12.12
C LYS A 6 -24.92 3.26 -11.50
N ILE A 7 -26.05 2.57 -11.60
CA ILE A 7 -27.34 3.01 -11.05
C ILE A 7 -27.31 2.96 -9.51
N LEU A 8 -26.74 1.91 -8.92
CA LEU A 8 -26.57 1.77 -7.46
C LEU A 8 -25.66 2.85 -6.89
N PHE A 9 -24.50 3.09 -7.52
CA PHE A 9 -23.59 4.19 -7.14
C PHE A 9 -24.27 5.56 -7.27
N ALA A 10 -24.99 5.81 -8.36
CA ALA A 10 -25.69 7.08 -8.56
C ALA A 10 -26.81 7.30 -7.52
N LYS A 11 -27.52 6.23 -7.12
CA LYS A 11 -28.57 6.26 -6.09
C LYS A 11 -27.96 6.50 -4.71
N PHE A 12 -26.84 5.85 -4.39
CA PHE A 12 -26.09 6.07 -3.16
C PHE A 12 -25.54 7.49 -3.05
N PHE A 13 -24.95 8.03 -4.12
CA PHE A 13 -24.45 9.41 -4.14
C PHE A 13 -25.58 10.43 -3.90
N ARG A 14 -26.75 10.22 -4.52
CA ARG A 14 -27.93 11.07 -4.31
C ARG A 14 -28.47 10.98 -2.88
N TRP A 15 -28.50 9.78 -2.30
CA TRP A 15 -28.91 9.56 -0.92
C TRP A 15 -27.94 10.20 0.09
N ARG A 16 -26.62 10.03 -0.12
CA ARG A 16 -25.54 10.64 0.67
C ARG A 16 -25.68 12.15 0.72
N TYR A 17 -25.87 12.79 -0.43
CA TYR A 17 -25.99 14.24 -0.52
C TYR A 17 -27.21 14.77 0.25
N LYS A 18 -28.28 13.98 0.32
CA LYS A 18 -29.53 14.36 0.98
C LYS A 18 -29.53 14.15 2.50
N HIS A 19 -28.78 13.18 3.01
CA HIS A 19 -28.86 12.78 4.43
C HIS A 19 -27.59 13.08 5.26
N ILE A 20 -26.43 13.31 4.63
CA ILE A 20 -25.16 13.42 5.36
C ILE A 20 -24.46 14.75 5.00
N SER A 21 -24.22 15.57 6.03
CA SER A 21 -23.39 16.77 5.92
C SER A 21 -21.96 16.41 5.50
N ASN A 22 -21.34 17.24 4.65
CA ASN A 22 -19.96 17.00 4.17
C ASN A 22 -18.96 16.81 5.31
N LYS A 23 -19.12 17.50 6.46
CA LYS A 23 -18.20 17.36 7.61
C LYS A 23 -18.28 15.98 8.25
N THR A 24 -19.49 15.46 8.47
CA THR A 24 -19.72 14.12 9.05
C THR A 24 -19.24 13.03 8.09
N PHE A 25 -19.46 13.21 6.79
CA PHE A 25 -18.97 12.28 5.78
C PHE A 25 -17.44 12.18 5.80
N ILE A 26 -16.73 13.32 5.89
CA ILE A 26 -15.27 13.33 5.99
C ILE A 26 -14.80 12.58 7.25
N HIS A 27 -15.42 12.78 8.41
CA HIS A 27 -15.04 12.06 9.63
C HIS A 27 -15.20 10.54 9.50
N ILE A 28 -16.33 10.08 8.95
CA ILE A 28 -16.58 8.66 8.70
C ILE A 28 -15.54 8.10 7.73
N MET A 29 -15.22 8.83 6.67
CA MET A 29 -14.19 8.41 5.70
C MET A 29 -12.80 8.39 6.33
N SER A 30 -12.43 9.34 7.18
CA SER A 30 -11.15 9.34 7.88
C SER A 30 -10.99 8.12 8.79
N VAL A 31 -12.04 7.75 9.54
CA VAL A 31 -12.04 6.54 10.37
C VAL A 31 -11.92 5.29 9.51
N ALA A 32 -12.71 5.18 8.44
CA ALA A 32 -12.69 4.03 7.55
C ALA A 32 -11.32 3.85 6.86
N VAL A 33 -10.77 4.92 6.29
CA VAL A 33 -9.46 4.89 5.62
C VAL A 33 -8.35 4.62 6.64
N GLY A 34 -8.39 5.22 7.82
CA GLY A 34 -7.42 4.96 8.89
C GLY A 34 -7.43 3.51 9.36
N PHE A 35 -8.62 2.93 9.53
CA PHE A 35 -8.77 1.52 9.89
C PHE A 35 -8.22 0.59 8.80
N LEU A 36 -8.56 0.83 7.54
CA LEU A 36 -8.06 0.05 6.41
C LEU A 36 -6.53 0.16 6.26
N ALA A 37 -5.98 1.36 6.44
CA ALA A 37 -4.54 1.58 6.44
C ALA A 37 -3.84 0.84 7.59
N GLY A 38 -4.45 0.85 8.79
CA GLY A 38 -3.97 0.09 9.94
C GLY A 38 -3.97 -1.42 9.70
N LEU A 39 -5.06 -1.96 9.13
CA LEU A 39 -5.13 -3.37 8.74
C LEU A 39 -4.03 -3.73 7.73
N ALA A 40 -3.87 -2.93 6.68
CA ALA A 40 -2.84 -3.15 5.68
C ALA A 40 -1.42 -3.11 6.31
N ALA A 41 -1.16 -2.19 7.23
CA ALA A 41 0.12 -2.09 7.93
C ALA A 41 0.40 -3.32 8.81
N VAL A 42 -0.61 -3.82 9.55
CA VAL A 42 -0.47 -5.04 10.37
C VAL A 42 -0.28 -6.27 9.50
N THR A 43 -1.01 -6.39 8.39
CA THR A 43 -0.82 -7.48 7.43
C THR A 43 0.61 -7.47 6.88
N LEU A 44 1.11 -6.32 6.45
CA LEU A 44 2.48 -6.18 5.95
C LEU A 44 3.50 -6.56 7.02
N LYS A 45 3.32 -6.08 8.26
CA LYS A 45 4.18 -6.42 9.41
C LYS A 45 4.22 -7.93 9.66
N ASN A 46 3.06 -8.59 9.63
CA ASN A 46 2.99 -10.04 9.85
C ASN A 46 3.68 -10.83 8.72
N ILE A 47 3.58 -10.37 7.47
CA ILE A 47 4.29 -10.97 6.34
C ILE A 47 5.81 -10.83 6.54
N THR A 48 6.28 -9.67 6.95
CA THR A 48 7.72 -9.45 7.20
C THR A 48 8.24 -10.38 8.29
N TYR A 49 7.54 -10.49 9.43
CA TYR A 49 7.94 -11.43 10.50
C TYR A 49 7.87 -12.89 10.07
N PHE A 50 6.92 -13.25 9.21
CA PHE A 50 6.84 -14.59 8.68
C PHE A 50 8.06 -14.92 7.82
N ILE A 51 8.47 -14.00 6.95
CA ILE A 51 9.69 -14.15 6.13
C ILE A 51 10.93 -14.21 7.03
N GLU A 52 11.05 -13.30 8.00
CA GLU A 52 12.15 -13.26 8.97
C GLU A 52 12.27 -14.59 9.73
N SER A 53 11.16 -15.12 10.26
CA SER A 53 11.16 -16.39 10.99
C SER A 53 11.58 -17.58 10.12
N ILE A 54 11.21 -17.60 8.84
CA ILE A 54 11.67 -18.65 7.91
C ILE A 54 13.17 -18.55 7.69
N VAL A 55 13.67 -17.32 7.48
CA VAL A 55 15.10 -17.06 7.25
C VAL A 55 15.92 -17.41 8.50
N ASP A 56 15.50 -16.97 9.68
CA ASP A 56 16.19 -17.24 10.95
C ASP A 56 16.24 -18.74 11.29
N LYS A 57 15.17 -19.48 11.03
CA LYS A 57 15.15 -20.94 11.19
C LYS A 57 16.17 -21.62 10.27
N GLY A 58 16.33 -21.12 9.05
CA GLY A 58 17.33 -21.63 8.11
C GLY A 58 18.77 -21.30 8.53
N ILE A 59 19.01 -20.10 9.08
CA ILE A 59 20.33 -19.64 9.51
C ILE A 59 20.78 -20.31 10.82
N SER A 60 19.86 -20.50 11.77
CA SER A 60 20.15 -21.16 13.07
C SER A 60 20.68 -22.58 12.92
N PHE A 61 20.35 -23.27 11.81
CA PHE A 61 20.87 -24.60 11.51
C PHE A 61 22.32 -24.61 11.00
N SER A 62 22.85 -23.47 10.53
CA SER A 62 24.02 -23.45 9.66
C SER A 62 25.10 -22.42 10.05
N GLY A 63 24.93 -21.72 11.19
CA GLY A 63 25.97 -20.93 11.86
C GLY A 63 25.91 -19.41 11.62
N THR A 64 26.54 -18.64 12.50
CA THR A 64 26.48 -17.15 12.57
C THR A 64 26.96 -16.43 11.31
N GLU A 65 27.77 -17.10 10.48
CA GLU A 65 28.33 -16.58 9.22
C GLU A 65 27.25 -16.17 8.19
N LEU A 66 26.11 -16.87 8.19
CA LEU A 66 25.03 -16.65 7.22
C LEU A 66 24.19 -15.39 7.51
N TYR A 67 24.27 -14.84 8.72
CA TYR A 67 23.62 -13.56 9.05
C TYR A 67 24.17 -12.40 8.23
N PHE A 68 25.46 -12.46 7.84
CA PHE A 68 26.07 -11.40 7.04
C PHE A 68 25.67 -11.47 5.55
N VAL A 69 25.42 -12.69 5.05
CA VAL A 69 25.09 -12.92 3.64
C VAL A 69 23.60 -12.68 3.35
N SER A 70 22.71 -12.91 4.31
CA SER A 70 21.27 -12.75 4.14
C SER A 70 20.81 -11.36 3.63
N PRO A 71 21.32 -10.20 4.12
CA PRO A 71 20.94 -8.90 3.57
C PRO A 71 21.44 -8.68 2.13
N ILE A 72 22.60 -9.24 1.78
CA ILE A 72 23.16 -9.14 0.41
C ILE A 72 22.25 -9.88 -0.57
N VAL A 73 21.83 -11.10 -0.20
CA VAL A 73 20.91 -11.89 -1.01
C VAL A 73 19.55 -11.20 -1.12
N GLY A 74 19.01 -10.68 -0.01
CA GLY A 74 17.76 -9.93 0.00
C GLY A 74 17.78 -8.70 -0.92
N LEU A 75 18.83 -7.87 -0.82
CA LEU A 75 19.00 -6.70 -1.68
C LEU A 75 19.16 -7.08 -3.15
N THR A 76 19.91 -8.14 -3.44
CA THR A 76 20.09 -8.64 -4.82
C THR A 76 18.75 -9.10 -5.40
N LEU A 77 17.94 -9.81 -4.63
CA LEU A 77 16.59 -10.22 -5.05
C LEU A 77 15.67 -9.03 -5.32
N VAL A 78 15.69 -8.01 -4.45
CA VAL A 78 14.91 -6.77 -4.66
C VAL A 78 15.37 -6.06 -5.94
N TYR A 79 16.68 -5.95 -6.17
CA TYR A 79 17.22 -5.34 -7.38
C TYR A 79 16.77 -6.08 -8.65
N LEU A 80 16.86 -7.42 -8.66
CA LEU A 80 16.40 -8.24 -9.78
C LEU A 80 14.90 -8.09 -10.02
N TYR A 81 14.09 -8.10 -8.95
CA TYR A 81 12.64 -7.91 -9.05
C TYR A 81 12.29 -6.56 -9.67
N VAL A 82 12.88 -5.47 -9.20
CA VAL A 82 12.64 -4.12 -9.75
C VAL A 82 13.08 -4.04 -11.21
N LYS A 83 14.25 -4.58 -11.53
CA LYS A 83 14.83 -4.52 -12.88
C LYS A 83 14.01 -5.29 -13.92
N TYR A 84 13.54 -6.49 -13.58
CA TYR A 84 12.89 -7.38 -14.56
C TYR A 84 11.37 -7.30 -14.57
N VAL A 85 10.73 -7.04 -13.42
CA VAL A 85 9.26 -7.00 -13.30
C VAL A 85 8.71 -5.60 -13.52
N HIS A 86 9.28 -4.59 -12.85
CA HIS A 86 8.72 -3.24 -12.88
C HIS A 86 9.05 -2.46 -14.14
N LYS A 87 10.27 -2.62 -14.69
CA LYS A 87 10.77 -1.99 -15.94
C LYS A 87 10.68 -0.45 -16.03
N GLU A 88 9.99 0.21 -15.12
CA GLU A 88 9.83 1.66 -14.99
C GLU A 88 10.58 2.18 -13.76
N LYS A 89 10.95 3.47 -13.78
CA LYS A 89 11.61 4.12 -12.64
C LYS A 89 10.58 4.33 -11.53
N LEU A 90 10.80 3.70 -10.38
CA LEU A 90 10.02 3.93 -9.17
C LEU A 90 10.24 5.39 -8.70
N GLU A 91 9.17 6.16 -8.54
CA GLU A 91 9.27 7.48 -7.91
C GLU A 91 9.40 7.31 -6.39
N HIS A 92 9.95 8.32 -5.71
CA HIS A 92 9.94 8.34 -4.25
C HIS A 92 8.50 8.48 -3.75
N ALA A 93 7.98 7.40 -3.14
CA ALA A 93 6.61 7.32 -2.66
C ALA A 93 6.25 8.48 -1.71
N ILE A 94 7.12 8.82 -0.76
CA ILE A 94 6.87 9.91 0.19
C ILE A 94 6.83 11.26 -0.54
N SER A 95 7.82 11.54 -1.38
CA SER A 95 7.92 12.81 -2.10
C SER A 95 6.78 13.01 -3.09
N SER A 96 6.34 11.95 -3.78
CA SER A 96 5.22 12.01 -4.73
C SER A 96 3.88 12.26 -4.02
N ILE A 97 3.67 11.65 -2.84
CA ILE A 97 2.50 11.91 -1.99
C ILE A 97 2.52 13.35 -1.44
N LEU A 98 3.65 13.81 -0.89
CA LEU A 98 3.80 15.18 -0.39
C LEU A 98 3.55 16.22 -1.50
N LEU A 99 4.10 15.99 -2.70
CA LEU A 99 3.87 16.83 -3.86
C LEU A 99 2.39 16.85 -4.27
N ALA A 100 1.72 15.69 -4.24
CA ALA A 100 0.31 15.59 -4.56
C ALA A 100 -0.57 16.34 -3.54
N MET A 101 -0.27 16.22 -2.24
CA MET A 101 -0.96 16.98 -1.19
C MET A 101 -0.74 18.49 -1.33
N SER A 102 0.50 18.91 -1.59
CA SER A 102 0.86 20.34 -1.66
C SER A 102 0.36 21.02 -2.95
N LYS A 103 0.52 20.38 -4.12
CA LYS A 103 0.29 21.03 -5.43
C LYS A 103 -0.84 20.41 -6.27
N LYS A 104 -1.33 19.21 -5.95
CA LYS A 104 -2.36 18.49 -6.74
C LYS A 104 -3.66 18.24 -5.97
N LYS A 105 -3.95 19.04 -4.94
CA LYS A 105 -5.17 18.92 -4.12
C LYS A 105 -5.34 17.52 -3.48
N GLY A 106 -4.22 16.80 -3.26
CA GLY A 106 -4.21 15.45 -2.70
C GLY A 106 -4.64 14.33 -3.67
N ILE A 107 -4.76 14.62 -4.97
CA ILE A 107 -5.19 13.62 -5.96
C ILE A 107 -4.01 12.82 -6.49
N ILE A 108 -4.07 11.50 -6.33
CA ILE A 108 -3.05 10.54 -6.80
C ILE A 108 -3.67 9.66 -7.90
N SER A 109 -2.96 9.43 -9.00
CA SER A 109 -3.41 8.54 -10.08
C SER A 109 -3.39 7.08 -9.62
N MET A 110 -4.38 6.28 -10.03
CA MET A 110 -4.52 4.87 -9.62
C MET A 110 -3.26 4.02 -9.84
N LYS A 111 -2.54 4.23 -10.96
CA LYS A 111 -1.26 3.53 -11.24
C LYS A 111 -0.22 3.75 -10.12
N LYS A 112 -0.14 4.98 -9.61
CA LYS A 112 0.81 5.39 -8.55
C LYS A 112 0.43 4.90 -7.15
N ILE A 113 -0.78 4.36 -6.96
CA ILE A 113 -1.20 3.80 -5.66
C ILE A 113 -0.54 2.42 -5.46
N TYR A 114 -0.43 1.63 -6.53
CA TYR A 114 0.17 0.30 -6.48
C TYR A 114 1.67 0.33 -6.79
N THR A 115 2.07 1.19 -7.73
CA THR A 115 3.44 1.26 -8.27
C THR A 115 3.82 2.73 -8.49
N PRO A 116 4.24 3.45 -7.42
CA PRO A 116 4.60 4.87 -7.49
C PRO A 116 5.85 5.15 -8.34
#